data_AF-A0AAW5N4M6-F1
#
_entry.id   AF-A0AAW5N4M6-F1
#
_cell.length_a   1.000
_cell.length_b   1.000
_cell.length_c   1.000
_cell.angle_alpha   90.00
_cell.angle_beta   90.00
_cell.angle_gamma   90.00
#
_symmetry.space_group_name_H-M   'P 1'
#
loop_
_entity.id
_entity.type
_entity.pdbx_description
1 polymer ?
#
loop_
_entity_poly.entity_id
_entity_poly.type
_entity_poly.pdbx_seq_one_letter_code
_entity_poly.pdbx_strand_id
1 'polypeptide(L)' 'RTILVIVPDICDPFFSEIIRGIEVTAANHGYLVLIGDCAHQNQQEKTFIDLIITKQIDGMLLLGSRLPFDASIEEQRNLP' A
#
# COMPACT_ATOMS: atom_id res chain seq x y z
N ARG A 1 -3.17 11.39 -9.29
CA ARG A 1 -3.74 10.15 -8.73
C ARG A 1 -2.62 9.39 -8.06
N THR A 2 -2.87 8.78 -6.91
CA THR A 2 -1.82 8.17 -6.08
C THR A 2 -2.20 6.73 -5.79
N ILE A 3 -1.25 5.81 -5.90
CA ILE A 3 -1.39 4.43 -5.45
C ILE A 3 -0.45 4.17 -4.28
N LEU A 4 -0.94 3.46 -3.27
CA LEU A 4 -0.14 2.95 -2.16
C LEU A 4 0.34 1.55 -2.48
N VAL A 5 1.65 1.31 -2.40
CA VAL A 5 2.25 -0.01 -2.50
C VAL A 5 2.75 -0.41 -1.12
N ILE A 6 2.19 -1.47 -0.56
CA ILE A 6 2.57 -1.99 0.75
C ILE A 6 3.54 -3.15 0.55
N VAL A 7 4.72 -3.06 1.16
CA VAL A 7 5.80 -4.05 1.04
C VAL A 7 6.19 -4.60 2.41
N PRO A 8 6.49 -5.90 2.54
CA PRO A 8 6.86 -6.51 3.82
C PRO A 8 8.15 -5.93 4.39
N ASP A 9 9.15 -5.72 3.55
CA ASP A 9 10.41 -5.08 3.90
C ASP A 9 10.98 -4.44 2.63
N ILE A 10 11.16 -3.12 2.63
CA ILE A 10 11.73 -2.40 1.47
C ILE A 10 13.23 -2.70 1.27
N CYS A 11 13.90 -3.17 2.32
CA CYS A 11 15.31 -3.55 2.28
C CYS A 11 15.53 -4.95 1.68
N ASP A 12 14.48 -5.77 1.55
CA ASP A 12 14.59 -7.08 0.92
C ASP A 12 14.72 -6.93 -0.62
N PRO A 13 15.87 -7.33 -1.20
CA PRO A 13 16.11 -7.20 -2.64
C PRO A 13 15.09 -7.95 -3.51
N PHE A 14 14.39 -8.95 -2.96
CA PHE A 14 13.31 -9.65 -3.66
C PHE A 14 12.26 -8.69 -4.23
N PHE A 15 11.94 -7.61 -3.51
CA PHE A 15 10.91 -6.65 -3.94
C PHE A 15 11.42 -5.55 -4.88
N SER A 16 12.74 -5.37 -5.00
CA SER A 16 13.34 -4.25 -5.73
C SER A 16 12.88 -4.17 -7.20
N GLU A 17 12.92 -5.29 -7.92
CA GLU A 17 12.49 -5.39 -9.31
C GLU A 17 10.98 -5.18 -9.47
N ILE A 18 10.19 -5.65 -8.50
CA ILE A 18 8.74 -5.51 -8.47
C ILE A 18 8.37 -4.02 -8.29
N ILE A 19 8.98 -3.35 -7.30
CA ILE A 19 8.79 -1.93 -7.02
C ILE A 19 9.15 -1.10 -8.26
N ARG A 20 10.29 -1.38 -8.90
CA ARG A 20 10.69 -0.69 -10.13
C ARG A 20 9.66 -0.87 -11.25
N GLY A 21 9.14 -2.09 -11.44
CA GLY A 21 8.10 -2.36 -12.42
C GLY A 21 6.81 -1.58 -12.17
N ILE A 22 6.40 -1.49 -10.89
CA ILE A 22 5.24 -0.70 -10.47
C ILE A 22 5.48 0.79 -10.74
N GLU A 23 6.62 1.34 -10.32
CA GLU A 23 6.96 2.75 -10.48
C GLU A 23 6.94 3.17 -11.96
N VAL A 24 7.65 2.43 -12.82
CA VAL A 24 7.72 2.72 -14.27
C VAL A 24 6.32 2.67 -14.88
N THR A 25 5.52 1.67 -14.53
CA THR A 25 4.16 1.51 -15.07
C THR A 25 3.24 2.62 -14.58
N ALA A 26 3.28 2.96 -13.28
CA ALA A 26 2.47 4.01 -12.68
C ALA A 26 2.82 5.39 -13.27
N ALA A 27 4.11 5.68 -13.42
CA ALA A 27 4.59 6.92 -14.02
C ALA A 27 4.09 7.09 -15.47
N ASN A 28 4.12 6.03 -16.28
CA ASN A 28 3.58 6.04 -17.65
C ASN A 28 2.08 6.36 -17.72
N HIS A 29 1.34 6.15 -16.62
CA HIS A 29 -0.09 6.44 -16.52
C HIS A 29 -0.40 7.70 -15.69
N GLY A 30 0.62 8.47 -15.26
CA GLY A 30 0.45 9.69 -14.46
C GLY A 30 0.05 9.45 -13.00
N TYR A 31 0.40 8.29 -12.44
CA TYR A 31 0.19 7.95 -11.03
C TYR A 31 1.46 8.19 -10.21
N LEU A 32 1.27 8.73 -9.00
CA LEU A 32 2.30 8.78 -7.96
C LEU A 32 2.28 7.47 -7.17
N VAL A 33 3.46 6.95 -6.83
CA VAL A 33 3.61 5.74 -6.00
C VAL A 33 4.07 6.15 -4.61
N LEU A 34 3.29 5.79 -3.60
CA LEU A 34 3.66 5.88 -2.19
C LEU A 34 4.02 4.46 -1.70
N ILE A 35 5.17 4.30 -1.04
CA ILE A 35 5.60 2.99 -0.53
C ILE A 35 5.39 2.94 0.98
N GLY A 36 4.69 1.91 1.46
CA GLY A 36 4.52 1.59 2.87
C GLY A 36 5.35 0.36 3.24
N ASP A 37 6.36 0.53 4.09
CA ASP A 37 7.22 -0.56 4.58
C ASP A 37 6.67 -1.16 5.89
N CYS A 38 6.46 -2.48 5.92
CA CYS A 38 5.90 -3.20 7.06
C CYS A 38 6.93 -3.90 7.96
N ALA A 39 8.24 -3.79 7.70
CA ALA A 39 9.27 -4.64 8.31
C ALA A 39 9.29 -4.61 9.86
N HIS A 40 8.77 -3.54 10.47
CA HIS A 40 8.93 -3.26 11.90
C HIS A 40 7.62 -3.07 12.67
N GLN A 41 6.47 -3.50 12.12
CA GLN A 41 5.20 -2.89 12.51
C GLN A 41 4.08 -3.87 12.86
N ASN A 42 3.91 -4.10 14.16
CA ASN A 42 2.67 -4.68 14.73
C ASN A 42 1.58 -3.62 14.99
N GLN A 43 1.84 -2.32 14.73
CA GLN A 43 0.99 -1.20 15.16
C GLN A 43 0.59 -0.21 14.04
N GLN A 44 1.00 -0.43 12.79
CA GLN A 44 0.74 0.50 11.67
C GLN A 44 -0.56 0.26 10.89
N GLU A 45 -1.36 -0.75 11.27
CA GLU A 45 -2.59 -1.07 10.53
C GLU A 45 -3.53 0.14 10.38
N LYS A 46 -3.63 0.94 11.44
CA LYS A 46 -4.41 2.17 11.45
C LYS A 46 -3.87 3.25 10.50
N THR A 47 -2.55 3.37 10.34
CA THR A 47 -1.95 4.41 9.49
C THR A 47 -2.23 4.17 8.01
N PHE A 48 -2.22 2.91 7.56
CA PHE A 48 -2.56 2.58 6.18
C PHE A 48 -4.05 2.77 5.92
N ILE A 49 -4.90 2.36 6.87
CA ILE A 49 -6.33 2.65 6.83
C ILE A 49 -6.59 4.16 6.77
N ASP A 50 -5.92 4.97 7.59
CA ASP A 50 -6.10 6.42 7.60
C ASP A 50 -5.75 7.05 6.24
N LEU A 51 -4.69 6.57 5.57
CA LEU A 51 -4.35 7.01 4.21
C LEU A 51 -5.46 6.68 3.19
N ILE A 52 -6.12 5.53 3.35
CA ILE A 52 -7.24 5.10 2.51
C ILE A 52 -8.50 5.93 2.83
N ILE A 53 -8.88 6.03 4.10
CA ILE A 53 -10.08 6.72 4.59
C ILE A 53 -10.01 8.22 4.28
N THR A 54 -8.83 8.84 4.41
CA THR A 54 -8.64 10.26 4.07
C THR A 54 -8.73 10.54 2.57
N LYS A 55 -9.03 9.53 1.73
CA LYS A 55 -9.13 9.61 0.26
C LYS A 55 -7.88 10.20 -0.39
N GLN A 56 -6.73 10.05 0.25
CA GLN A 56 -5.46 10.53 -0.28
C GLN A 56 -4.85 9.59 -1.32
N ILE A 57 -5.42 8.40 -1.47
CA ILE A 57 -5.02 7.41 -2.47
C ILE A 57 -6.22 6.94 -3.29
N ASP A 58 -5.98 6.67 -4.56
CA ASP A 58 -6.95 6.19 -5.55
C ASP A 58 -6.95 4.64 -5.66
N GLY A 59 -5.98 3.97 -5.03
CA GLY A 59 -5.86 2.51 -5.05
C GLY A 59 -4.68 2.00 -4.21
N MET A 60 -4.69 0.70 -3.94
CA MET A 60 -3.67 0.03 -3.12
C MET A 60 -3.20 -1.28 -3.77
N LEU A 61 -1.91 -1.57 -3.64
CA LEU A 61 -1.28 -2.82 -4.04
C LEU A 61 -0.52 -3.41 -2.84
N LEU A 62 -0.86 -4.65 -2.47
CA LEU A 62 -0.23 -5.35 -1.35
C LEU A 62 0.72 -6.43 -1.87
N LEU A 63 2.01 -6.33 -1.51
CA LEU A 63 3.03 -7.34 -1.82
C LEU A 63 3.16 -8.35 -0.67
N GLY A 64 2.09 -9.04 -0.34
CA GLY A 64 2.10 -9.99 0.78
C GLY A 64 0.79 -10.73 0.97
N SER A 65 0.77 -11.66 1.93
CA SER A 65 -0.39 -12.49 2.26
C SER A 65 -1.19 -11.99 3.45
N ARG A 66 -0.65 -11.04 4.22
CA ARG A 66 -1.31 -10.45 5.38
C ARG A 66 -1.80 -9.06 5.01
N LEU A 67 -3.10 -8.86 5.09
CA LEU A 67 -3.67 -7.53 5.08
C LEU A 67 -3.16 -6.81 6.33
N PRO A 68 -2.62 -5.58 6.20
CA PRO A 68 -2.22 -4.78 7.35
C PRO A 68 -3.44 -4.08 7.96
N PHE A 69 -4.60 -4.73 7.94
CA PHE A 69 -5.84 -4.26 8.56
C PHE A 69 -6.88 -5.36 8.58
N ASP A 70 -7.86 -5.23 9.46
CA ASP A 70 -8.97 -6.16 9.58
C ASP A 70 -10.05 -5.81 8.54
N ALA A 71 -10.14 -6.60 7.47
CA ALA A 71 -11.15 -6.40 6.43
C ALA A 71 -12.57 -6.85 6.83
N SER A 72 -12.85 -7.06 8.12
CA SER A 72 -14.20 -7.32 8.61
C SER A 72 -15.17 -6.19 8.21
N ILE A 73 -16.42 -6.59 7.96
CA ILE A 73 -17.42 -5.87 7.16
C ILE A 73 -17.72 -4.44 7.66
N GLU A 74 -17.41 -4.13 8.92
CA GLU A 74 -17.63 -2.79 9.49
C GLU A 74 -16.65 -1.73 8.95
N GLU A 75 -15.39 -2.09 8.67
CA GLU A 75 -14.42 -1.16 8.07
C GLU A 75 -14.59 -1.04 6.55
N GLN A 76 -15.11 -2.10 5.90
CA GLN A 76 -15.42 -2.08 4.46
C GLN A 76 -16.44 -0.99 4.06
N ARG A 77 -17.35 -0.61 4.97
CA ARG A 77 -18.31 0.48 4.72
C ARG A 77 -17.66 1.87 4.65
N ASN A 78 -16.44 2.01 5.15
CA ASN A 78 -15.68 3.27 5.19
C ASN A 78 -14.55 3.30 4.15
N LEU A 79 -14.34 2.20 3.41
CA LEU A 79 -13.46 2.19 2.25
C LEU A 79 -14.16 2.90 1.08
N PRO A 80 -13.44 3.76 0.32
CA PRO A 80 -14.01 4.50 -0.80
C PRO A 80 -14.48 3.62 -1.97
#